data_AF-A0A3A1YFZ8-F1
#
_entry.id   AF-A0A3A1YFZ8-F1
#
_cell.length_a   1.000
_cell.length_b   1.000
_cell.length_c   1.000
_cell.angle_alpha   90.00
_cell.angle_beta   90.00
_cell.angle_gamma   90.00
#
_symmetry.space_group_name_H-M   'P 1'
#
loop_
_entity.id
_entity.type
_entity.pdbx_description
1 polymer ?
#
loop_
_entity_poly.entity_id
_entity_poly.type
_entity_poly.pdbx_seq_one_letter_code
_entity_poly.pdbx_strand_id
1 'polypeptide(L)'
;VTATEEAKVNGTNVSVTNNSNIAGNNAEVNGTNVTLDNSTVNATENATVNGINVLVVNSTVNGTNATVDGSSNVSVDGSNVTATENATVNGTNVSVTNNSNISGNNASVNGTNVTVSDSVVNGTNATVSGKDVNVTGSNVTATDTATVTGDNVSITNNSNISGNNVSVNGTNVTIADSIANGTNVTVSGKEVNVTGSNVTATDTATVTGDNVSITNNSNISGNNTTVAANNNLTVENSTTIGNETVDITGANVTLDNYTAAGGNITVNATNGTTNIYNSTINATIGNANISGTEGVNIGNGTNISAAEEVVVDSVNGSINITGTNITGNNVTLTAAENITTVNSNISGRTNVNLTAGDSVIITNSTYNAGENITVIATNGSVAISDSNFTSGNNTYISGNTAVELSGTTFTSINITVETDGSFINNNNVYNATNVHLPIVNITSETVLDDYGTWLQDTGLDFYDTYTDEVRQFEPQIIASSDVKYMEAQGIYVAANNPSVNKYLANRGFTLQTCAVIDPEQLKQRFDLSEQDKFDLSKICAYLNEQLRQNGKIPDALPKAVLPNEVLALVDGKASQSATNSLGE
;
A
#
# COMPACT_ATOMS: atom_id res chain seq x y z
N VAL A 1 52.38 -27.36 35.02
CA VAL A 1 51.98 -28.43 35.95
C VAL A 1 51.58 -29.64 35.12
N THR A 2 52.19 -30.80 35.32
CA THR A 2 51.87 -32.00 34.53
C THR A 2 51.62 -33.18 35.45
N ALA A 3 50.54 -33.91 35.24
CA ALA A 3 50.18 -35.11 35.98
C ALA A 3 49.52 -36.12 35.04
N THR A 4 49.53 -37.42 35.38
CA THR A 4 48.85 -38.43 34.56
C THR A 4 47.33 -38.31 34.68
N GLU A 5 46.81 -38.21 35.90
CA GLU A 5 45.37 -38.14 36.15
C GLU A 5 44.85 -36.72 36.24
N GLU A 6 45.38 -35.91 37.16
CA GLU A 6 44.81 -34.60 37.46
C GLU A 6 45.89 -33.53 37.71
N ALA A 7 45.88 -32.49 36.88
CA ALA A 7 46.75 -31.32 37.00
C ALA A 7 45.93 -30.09 37.42
N LYS A 8 46.06 -29.67 38.67
CA LYS A 8 45.30 -28.57 39.27
C LYS A 8 46.16 -27.35 39.60
N VAL A 9 45.65 -26.16 39.28
CA VAL A 9 46.18 -24.87 39.75
C VAL A 9 45.04 -24.09 40.40
N ASN A 10 45.08 -23.93 41.72
CA ASN A 10 44.02 -23.29 42.50
C ASN A 10 44.53 -22.07 43.27
N GLY A 11 43.72 -21.03 43.42
CA GLY A 11 44.03 -19.87 44.26
C GLY A 11 42.94 -18.79 44.19
N THR A 12 43.06 -17.70 44.94
CA THR A 12 42.12 -16.56 44.81
C THR A 12 42.38 -15.79 43.52
N ASN A 13 43.65 -15.48 43.24
CA ASN A 13 44.09 -14.85 41.99
C ASN A 13 45.08 -15.79 41.31
N VAL A 14 44.67 -16.43 40.23
CA VAL A 14 45.50 -17.38 39.49
C VAL A 14 45.94 -16.72 38.19
N SER A 15 47.25 -16.66 37.98
CA SER A 15 47.86 -16.15 36.75
C SER A 15 48.81 -17.20 36.20
N VAL A 16 48.51 -17.68 35.00
CA VAL A 16 49.31 -18.66 34.25
C VAL A 16 49.80 -17.97 33.00
N THR A 17 51.11 -17.78 32.90
CA THR A 17 51.74 -16.92 31.88
C THR A 17 52.97 -17.57 31.27
N ASN A 18 53.53 -16.96 30.22
CA ASN A 18 54.87 -17.27 29.69
C ASN A 18 55.04 -18.70 29.15
N ASN A 19 54.18 -19.13 28.22
CA ASN A 19 54.18 -20.47 27.63
C ASN A 19 54.02 -21.59 28.68
N SER A 20 53.30 -21.31 29.77
CA SER A 20 53.05 -22.32 30.80
C SER A 20 52.09 -23.38 30.28
N ASN A 21 52.33 -24.64 30.67
CA ASN A 21 51.47 -25.78 30.30
C ASN A 21 50.90 -26.46 31.55
N ILE A 22 49.57 -26.62 31.61
CA ILE A 22 48.85 -27.45 32.58
C ILE A 22 48.30 -28.67 31.84
N ALA A 23 48.75 -29.88 32.16
CA ALA A 23 48.33 -31.08 31.43
C ALA A 23 48.14 -32.34 32.27
N GLY A 24 47.13 -33.13 31.93
CA GLY A 24 46.82 -34.46 32.47
C GLY A 24 45.56 -35.06 31.85
N ASN A 25 45.00 -36.14 32.42
CA ASN A 25 43.66 -36.59 31.97
C ASN A 25 42.63 -35.49 32.20
N ASN A 26 42.71 -34.86 33.38
CA ASN A 26 41.98 -33.66 33.74
C ASN A 26 42.97 -32.54 34.04
N ALA A 27 42.75 -31.35 33.45
CA ALA A 27 43.58 -30.17 33.66
C ALA A 27 42.69 -29.00 34.09
N GLU A 28 42.92 -28.45 35.28
CA GLU A 28 42.02 -27.50 35.91
C GLU A 28 42.77 -26.28 36.45
N VAL A 29 42.25 -25.09 36.13
CA VAL A 29 42.73 -23.80 36.64
C VAL A 29 41.56 -23.07 37.29
N ASN A 30 41.59 -22.95 38.62
CA ASN A 30 40.48 -22.35 39.38
C ASN A 30 40.93 -21.14 40.20
N GLY A 31 40.10 -20.10 40.20
CA GLY A 31 40.20 -19.06 41.22
C GLY A 31 39.06 -18.06 41.23
N THR A 32 39.15 -17.03 42.06
CA THR A 32 38.19 -15.91 41.98
C THR A 32 38.45 -15.11 40.71
N ASN A 33 39.72 -14.80 40.44
CA ASN A 33 40.17 -14.21 39.18
C ASN A 33 41.20 -15.15 38.55
N VAL A 34 40.97 -15.52 37.29
CA VAL A 34 41.86 -16.38 36.53
C VAL A 34 42.33 -15.65 35.28
N THR A 35 43.64 -15.65 35.04
CA THR A 35 44.25 -15.15 33.82
C THR A 35 45.14 -16.22 33.22
N LEU A 36 44.86 -16.60 31.98
CA LEU A 36 45.70 -17.40 31.11
C LEU A 36 46.23 -16.48 30.01
N ASP A 37 47.53 -16.25 29.96
CA ASP A 37 48.17 -15.40 28.95
C ASP A 37 49.32 -16.16 28.29
N ASN A 38 49.25 -16.31 26.98
CA ASN A 38 50.21 -17.04 26.18
C ASN A 38 50.55 -18.41 26.80
N SER A 39 49.54 -19.22 27.10
CA SER A 39 49.68 -20.45 27.89
C SER A 39 48.68 -21.53 27.45
N THR A 40 48.87 -22.76 27.92
CA THR A 40 48.09 -23.93 27.51
C THR A 40 47.50 -24.68 28.71
N VAL A 41 46.20 -24.96 28.66
CA VAL A 41 45.53 -25.99 29.49
C VAL A 41 45.16 -27.14 28.55
N ASN A 42 45.82 -28.28 28.66
CA ASN A 42 45.66 -29.41 27.74
C ASN A 42 45.34 -30.70 28.49
N ALA A 43 44.12 -31.19 28.31
CA ALA A 43 43.63 -32.42 28.90
C ALA A 43 43.38 -33.50 27.84
N THR A 44 43.35 -34.77 28.22
CA THR A 44 42.78 -35.82 27.34
C THR A 44 41.27 -35.94 27.53
N GLU A 45 40.75 -35.72 28.74
CA GLU A 45 39.33 -35.71 29.07
C GLU A 45 38.83 -34.26 29.24
N ASN A 46 39.06 -33.63 30.38
CA ASN A 46 38.46 -32.33 30.71
C ASN A 46 39.53 -31.25 30.96
N ALA A 47 39.54 -30.23 30.11
CA ALA A 47 40.32 -29.01 30.31
C ALA A 47 39.41 -27.88 30.78
N THR A 48 39.64 -27.37 31.97
CA THR A 48 38.71 -26.48 32.66
C THR A 48 39.42 -25.25 33.21
N VAL A 49 38.89 -24.07 32.90
CA VAL A 49 39.34 -22.78 33.44
C VAL A 49 38.15 -22.09 34.10
N ASN A 50 38.11 -22.04 35.43
CA ASN A 50 36.96 -21.53 36.18
C ASN A 50 37.27 -20.34 37.07
N GLY A 51 36.34 -19.38 37.16
CA GLY A 51 36.36 -18.39 38.23
C GLY A 51 35.13 -17.50 38.32
N ILE A 52 35.27 -16.35 39.01
CA ILE A 52 34.27 -15.27 38.92
C ILE A 52 34.57 -14.44 37.66
N ASN A 53 35.85 -14.09 37.48
CA ASN A 53 36.36 -13.43 36.29
C ASN A 53 37.43 -14.31 35.64
N VAL A 54 37.27 -14.62 34.36
CA VAL A 54 38.22 -15.43 33.59
C VAL A 54 38.66 -14.65 32.35
N LEU A 55 39.98 -14.55 32.18
CA LEU A 55 40.62 -13.91 31.04
C LEU A 55 41.56 -14.92 30.38
N VAL A 56 41.32 -15.24 29.12
CA VAL A 56 42.11 -16.15 28.30
C VAL A 56 42.63 -15.37 27.09
N VAL A 57 43.93 -15.13 27.04
CA VAL A 57 44.59 -14.26 26.05
C VAL A 57 45.69 -15.02 25.34
N ASN A 58 45.69 -15.05 24.01
CA ASN A 58 46.68 -15.76 23.19
C ASN A 58 46.95 -17.20 23.65
N SER A 59 45.92 -17.88 24.15
CA SER A 59 46.07 -19.13 24.92
C SER A 59 45.21 -20.25 24.36
N THR A 60 45.48 -21.47 24.80
CA THR A 60 44.76 -22.67 24.35
C THR A 60 44.19 -23.44 25.53
N VAL A 61 42.90 -23.77 25.46
CA VAL A 61 42.20 -24.71 26.35
C VAL A 61 41.71 -25.87 25.50
N ASN A 62 42.26 -27.07 25.70
CA ASN A 62 42.03 -28.21 24.82
C ASN A 62 41.74 -29.52 25.57
N GLY A 63 40.74 -30.28 25.14
CA GLY A 63 40.39 -31.58 25.75
C GLY A 63 39.40 -32.41 24.94
N THR A 64 38.88 -33.50 25.51
CA THR A 64 37.62 -34.08 25.00
C THR A 64 36.48 -33.11 25.27
N ASN A 65 36.48 -32.51 26.47
CA ASN A 65 35.71 -31.34 26.83
C ASN A 65 36.67 -30.19 27.19
N ALA A 66 36.40 -29.00 26.67
CA ALA A 66 37.11 -27.78 26.98
C ALA A 66 36.13 -26.73 27.49
N THR A 67 36.32 -26.27 28.73
CA THR A 67 35.40 -25.35 29.40
C THR A 67 36.15 -24.12 29.91
N VAL A 68 35.63 -22.95 29.58
CA VAL A 68 36.02 -21.66 30.18
C VAL A 68 34.78 -21.07 30.83
N ASP A 69 34.73 -21.07 32.16
CA ASP A 69 33.54 -20.70 32.93
C ASP A 69 33.82 -19.60 33.94
N GLY A 70 33.05 -18.51 33.86
CA GLY A 70 33.18 -17.36 34.74
C GLY A 70 31.82 -16.94 35.28
N SER A 71 31.59 -17.02 36.59
CA SER A 71 30.27 -16.67 37.15
C SER A 71 29.87 -15.22 36.88
N SER A 72 30.82 -14.31 36.62
CA SER A 72 30.59 -12.93 36.20
C SER A 72 31.10 -12.66 34.78
N ASN A 73 32.41 -12.54 34.57
CA ASN A 73 32.96 -12.12 33.28
C ASN A 73 33.87 -13.20 32.69
N VAL A 74 33.72 -13.49 31.40
CA VAL A 74 34.64 -14.30 30.61
C VAL A 74 35.08 -13.54 29.37
N SER A 75 36.39 -13.48 29.16
CA SER A 75 36.99 -12.95 27.94
C SER A 75 37.94 -13.97 27.35
N VAL A 76 37.69 -14.34 26.10
CA VAL A 76 38.53 -15.19 25.27
C VAL A 76 39.02 -14.33 24.11
N ASP A 77 40.31 -14.02 24.10
CA ASP A 77 40.91 -13.01 23.24
C ASP A 77 42.12 -13.58 22.50
N GLY A 78 42.08 -13.62 21.16
CA GLY A 78 43.11 -14.27 20.36
C GLY A 78 43.39 -15.73 20.74
N SER A 79 42.39 -16.43 21.28
CA SER A 79 42.58 -17.70 21.99
C SER A 79 41.74 -18.83 21.41
N ASN A 80 42.16 -20.07 21.71
CA ASN A 80 41.52 -21.29 21.24
C ASN A 80 40.89 -22.04 22.42
N VAL A 81 39.59 -22.35 22.31
CA VAL A 81 38.90 -23.30 23.18
C VAL A 81 38.43 -24.45 22.29
N THR A 82 39.20 -25.53 22.28
CA THR A 82 39.02 -26.63 21.33
C THR A 82 38.70 -27.93 22.04
N ALA A 83 37.76 -28.70 21.51
CA ALA A 83 37.32 -29.95 22.08
C ALA A 83 37.04 -30.98 20.98
N THR A 84 37.10 -32.28 21.29
CA THR A 84 36.54 -33.30 20.38
C THR A 84 35.04 -33.45 20.58
N GLU A 85 34.54 -33.27 21.80
CA GLU A 85 33.11 -33.29 22.13
C GLU A 85 32.57 -31.89 22.39
N ASN A 86 32.82 -31.30 23.57
CA ASN A 86 32.17 -30.05 23.97
C ASN A 86 33.18 -28.93 24.23
N ALA A 87 33.12 -27.87 23.43
CA ALA A 87 33.85 -26.61 23.68
C ALA A 87 32.86 -25.57 24.19
N THR A 88 33.04 -25.12 25.43
CA THR A 88 32.05 -24.28 26.12
C THR A 88 32.71 -23.05 26.74
N VAL A 89 32.11 -21.89 26.50
CA VAL A 89 32.45 -20.61 27.13
C VAL A 89 31.22 -20.04 27.79
N ASN A 90 31.22 -19.93 29.13
CA ASN A 90 30.05 -19.53 29.91
C ASN A 90 30.36 -18.35 30.84
N GLY A 91 29.41 -17.43 30.98
CA GLY A 91 29.43 -16.46 32.08
C GLY A 91 28.25 -15.49 32.10
N THR A 92 28.26 -14.48 32.96
CA THR A 92 27.22 -13.43 32.89
C THR A 92 27.48 -12.52 31.69
N ASN A 93 28.72 -12.05 31.53
CA ASN A 93 29.19 -11.31 30.36
C ASN A 93 30.29 -12.12 29.67
N VAL A 94 30.08 -12.48 28.40
CA VAL A 94 31.02 -13.27 27.61
C VAL A 94 31.48 -12.47 26.39
N SER A 95 32.79 -12.39 26.20
CA SER A 95 33.42 -11.75 25.05
C SER A 95 34.39 -12.73 24.38
N VAL A 96 34.16 -13.05 23.11
CA VAL A 96 35.04 -13.87 22.27
C VAL A 96 35.52 -12.99 21.13
N THR A 97 36.81 -12.66 21.11
CA THR A 97 37.37 -11.57 20.28
C THR A 97 38.69 -11.93 19.61
N ASN A 98 39.08 -11.11 18.61
CA ASN A 98 40.41 -11.09 18.00
C ASN A 98 40.86 -12.44 17.41
N ASN A 99 40.07 -13.02 16.51
CA ASN A 99 40.32 -14.33 15.89
C ASN A 99 40.33 -15.48 16.89
N SER A 100 39.54 -15.39 17.96
CA SER A 100 39.35 -16.53 18.85
C SER A 100 38.56 -17.64 18.16
N ASN A 101 38.84 -18.89 18.55
CA ASN A 101 38.22 -20.07 17.97
C ASN A 101 37.64 -20.97 19.06
N ILE A 102 36.32 -21.11 19.06
CA ILE A 102 35.59 -22.03 19.94
C ILE A 102 35.12 -23.19 19.07
N SER A 103 35.72 -24.38 19.25
CA SER A 103 35.45 -25.49 18.33
C SER A 103 35.34 -26.85 19.01
N GLY A 104 34.31 -27.62 18.67
CA GLY A 104 34.15 -29.01 19.06
C GLY A 104 32.99 -29.68 18.34
N ASN A 105 32.62 -30.92 18.68
CA ASN A 105 31.38 -31.49 18.15
C ASN A 105 30.17 -30.61 18.52
N ASN A 106 30.15 -30.09 19.75
CA ASN A 106 29.27 -29.02 20.19
C ASN A 106 30.12 -27.83 20.64
N ALA A 107 29.99 -26.70 19.96
CA ALA A 107 30.61 -25.44 20.34
C ALA A 107 29.54 -24.49 20.90
N SER A 108 29.78 -23.93 22.08
CA SER A 108 28.78 -23.14 22.79
C SER A 108 29.39 -21.92 23.48
N VAL A 109 28.77 -20.76 23.26
CA VAL A 109 29.12 -19.49 23.90
C VAL A 109 27.85 -18.93 24.55
N ASN A 110 27.77 -18.93 25.87
CA ASN A 110 26.55 -18.61 26.60
C ASN A 110 26.75 -17.54 27.68
N GLY A 111 25.79 -16.63 27.79
CA GLY A 111 25.73 -15.74 28.95
C GLY A 111 24.48 -14.89 29.04
N THR A 112 24.48 -13.86 29.88
CA THR A 112 23.44 -12.82 29.81
C THR A 112 23.74 -11.87 28.65
N ASN A 113 24.98 -11.39 28.57
CA ASN A 113 25.46 -10.57 27.47
C ASN A 113 26.58 -11.31 26.75
N VAL A 114 26.42 -11.56 25.45
CA VAL A 114 27.39 -12.28 24.63
C VAL A 114 27.84 -11.43 23.46
N THR A 115 29.15 -11.27 23.31
CA THR A 115 29.78 -10.66 22.13
C THR A 115 30.72 -11.66 21.48
N VAL A 116 30.53 -11.91 20.20
CA VAL A 116 31.47 -12.63 19.33
C VAL A 116 31.90 -11.65 18.25
N SER A 117 33.18 -11.30 18.24
CA SER A 117 33.73 -10.29 17.33
C SER A 117 34.99 -10.79 16.65
N ASP A 118 35.04 -10.68 15.32
CA ASP A 118 36.13 -11.16 14.49
C ASP A 118 36.59 -12.59 14.87
N SER A 119 35.64 -13.50 15.16
CA SER A 119 35.92 -14.79 15.78
C SER A 119 35.08 -15.93 15.19
N VAL A 120 35.38 -17.16 15.59
CA VAL A 120 34.74 -18.38 15.07
C VAL A 120 34.15 -19.21 16.20
N VAL A 121 32.91 -19.65 16.01
CA VAL A 121 32.24 -20.70 16.80
C VAL A 121 31.85 -21.81 15.84
N ASN A 122 32.50 -22.98 15.94
CA ASN A 122 32.36 -24.05 14.94
C ASN A 122 32.17 -25.44 15.54
N GLY A 123 31.16 -26.19 15.06
CA GLY A 123 31.03 -27.60 15.39
C GLY A 123 30.11 -28.42 14.49
N THR A 124 29.70 -29.59 14.97
CA THR A 124 28.50 -30.24 14.44
C THR A 124 27.28 -29.42 14.82
N ASN A 125 27.26 -28.96 16.07
CA ASN A 125 26.34 -27.94 16.55
C ASN A 125 27.14 -26.72 17.03
N ALA A 126 26.72 -25.52 16.62
CA ALA A 126 27.30 -24.27 17.08
C ALA A 126 26.20 -23.40 17.68
N THR A 127 26.39 -22.94 18.92
CA THR A 127 25.39 -22.15 19.64
C THR A 127 26.02 -20.90 20.25
N VAL A 128 25.41 -19.75 19.99
CA VAL A 128 25.66 -18.49 20.68
C VAL A 128 24.36 -18.04 21.33
N SER A 129 24.31 -18.01 22.66
CA SER A 129 23.06 -17.75 23.37
C SER A 129 23.18 -16.76 24.52
N GLY A 130 22.17 -15.93 24.70
CA GLY A 130 22.06 -15.09 25.89
C GLY A 130 20.81 -14.25 25.95
N LYS A 131 20.81 -13.20 26.77
CA LYS A 131 19.76 -12.17 26.71
C LYS A 131 20.08 -11.18 25.59
N ASP A 132 21.27 -10.63 25.58
CA ASP A 132 21.77 -9.74 24.53
C ASP A 132 22.91 -10.43 23.80
N VAL A 133 22.76 -10.67 22.50
CA VAL A 133 23.73 -11.38 21.66
C VAL A 133 24.16 -10.49 20.50
N ASN A 134 25.47 -10.26 20.39
CA ASN A 134 26.07 -9.51 19.31
C ASN A 134 27.15 -10.33 18.59
N VAL A 135 26.94 -10.60 17.31
CA VAL A 135 27.86 -11.31 16.42
C VAL A 135 28.31 -10.32 15.34
N THR A 136 29.60 -10.00 15.31
CA THR A 136 30.17 -8.93 14.45
C THR A 136 31.41 -9.46 13.74
N GLY A 137 31.51 -9.36 12.41
CA GLY A 137 32.69 -9.86 11.68
C GLY A 137 32.99 -11.35 11.90
N SER A 138 31.99 -12.13 12.33
CA SER A 138 32.22 -13.44 12.96
C SER A 138 31.48 -14.57 12.25
N ASN A 139 31.99 -15.79 12.43
CA ASN A 139 31.43 -16.99 11.85
C ASN A 139 30.85 -17.89 12.95
N VAL A 140 29.56 -18.21 12.86
CA VAL A 140 28.92 -19.27 13.66
C VAL A 140 28.53 -20.38 12.69
N THR A 141 29.37 -21.39 12.58
CA THR A 141 29.27 -22.42 11.54
C THR A 141 29.05 -23.79 12.14
N ALA A 142 28.11 -24.54 11.61
CA ALA A 142 27.79 -25.88 12.03
C ALA A 142 27.72 -26.81 10.82
N THR A 143 27.97 -28.11 10.98
CA THR A 143 27.62 -29.08 9.94
C THR A 143 26.16 -29.49 10.01
N ASP A 144 25.57 -29.48 11.22
CA ASP A 144 24.15 -29.75 11.45
C ASP A 144 23.41 -28.47 11.87
N THR A 145 23.50 -28.03 13.12
CA THR A 145 22.69 -26.91 13.62
C THR A 145 23.52 -25.72 14.08
N ALA A 146 23.28 -24.55 13.47
CA ALA A 146 23.82 -23.26 13.92
C ALA A 146 22.72 -22.42 14.56
N THR A 147 22.88 -22.06 15.83
CA THR A 147 21.89 -21.30 16.61
C THR A 147 22.49 -20.01 17.15
N VAL A 148 21.80 -18.89 16.92
CA VAL A 148 22.05 -17.61 17.58
C VAL A 148 20.74 -17.16 18.22
N THR A 149 20.70 -17.06 19.55
CA THR A 149 19.43 -16.84 20.26
C THR A 149 19.55 -15.88 21.44
N GLY A 150 18.54 -15.02 21.63
CA GLY A 150 18.40 -14.21 22.84
C GLY A 150 17.18 -13.30 22.86
N ASP A 151 17.06 -12.39 23.82
CA ASP A 151 16.03 -11.35 23.77
C ASP A 151 16.35 -10.36 22.64
N ASN A 152 17.59 -9.92 22.55
CA ASN A 152 18.09 -9.06 21.47
C ASN A 152 19.22 -9.78 20.75
N VAL A 153 19.07 -9.97 19.43
CA VAL A 153 20.08 -10.58 18.57
C VAL A 153 20.50 -9.60 17.49
N SER A 154 21.80 -9.34 17.40
CA SER A 154 22.43 -8.48 16.40
C SER A 154 23.52 -9.26 15.68
N ILE A 155 23.37 -9.44 14.37
CA ILE A 155 24.35 -10.08 13.48
C ILE A 155 24.76 -9.07 12.42
N THR A 156 26.03 -8.65 12.43
CA THR A 156 26.48 -7.49 11.66
C THR A 156 27.89 -7.66 11.05
N ASN A 157 28.28 -6.74 10.16
CA ASN A 157 29.63 -6.62 9.61
C ASN A 157 30.14 -7.91 8.95
N ASN A 158 29.47 -8.39 7.90
CA ASN A 158 29.84 -9.60 7.16
C ASN A 158 29.91 -10.86 8.04
N SER A 159 29.08 -10.92 9.09
CA SER A 159 28.98 -12.15 9.88
C SER A 159 28.28 -13.25 9.07
N ASN A 160 28.66 -14.50 9.33
CA ASN A 160 28.10 -15.66 8.65
C ASN A 160 27.60 -16.70 9.65
N ILE A 161 26.30 -16.95 9.63
CA ILE A 161 25.66 -18.03 10.40
C ILE A 161 25.32 -19.14 9.42
N SER A 162 25.93 -20.31 9.55
CA SER A 162 25.73 -21.38 8.56
C SER A 162 25.66 -22.76 9.15
N GLY A 163 24.79 -23.60 8.60
CA GLY A 163 24.64 -25.02 8.94
C GLY A 163 23.58 -25.71 8.09
N ASN A 164 23.32 -26.99 8.33
CA ASN A 164 22.16 -27.65 7.70
C ASN A 164 20.85 -26.98 8.15
N ASN A 165 20.73 -26.72 9.45
CA ASN A 165 19.65 -25.93 10.04
C ASN A 165 20.24 -24.67 10.71
N VAL A 166 19.75 -23.51 10.30
CA VAL A 166 20.14 -22.22 10.89
C VAL A 166 18.94 -21.64 11.63
N SER A 167 19.16 -21.23 12.87
CA SER A 167 18.13 -20.59 13.70
C SER A 167 18.67 -19.31 14.33
N VAL A 168 18.07 -18.18 13.95
CA VAL A 168 18.36 -16.85 14.49
C VAL A 168 17.08 -16.33 15.15
N ASN A 169 16.98 -16.40 16.47
CA ASN A 169 15.73 -16.10 17.17
C ASN A 169 15.92 -15.08 18.28
N GLY A 170 14.92 -14.21 18.45
CA GLY A 170 14.83 -13.41 19.66
C GLY A 170 13.56 -12.61 19.82
N THR A 171 13.51 -11.70 20.77
CA THR A 171 12.43 -10.69 20.81
C THR A 171 12.68 -9.65 19.72
N ASN A 172 13.90 -9.15 19.60
CA ASN A 172 14.34 -8.27 18.53
C ASN A 172 15.50 -8.93 17.79
N VAL A 173 15.40 -9.05 16.48
CA VAL A 173 16.44 -9.63 15.63
C VAL A 173 16.85 -8.63 14.56
N THR A 174 18.15 -8.40 14.44
CA THR A 174 18.75 -7.60 13.37
C THR A 174 19.83 -8.42 12.66
N ILE A 175 19.71 -8.54 11.35
CA ILE A 175 20.76 -9.06 10.46
C ILE A 175 21.11 -7.91 9.50
N ALA A 176 22.33 -7.39 9.63
CA ALA A 176 22.81 -6.26 8.84
C ALA A 176 24.11 -6.60 8.12
N ASP A 177 24.17 -6.36 6.81
CA ASP A 177 25.35 -6.65 5.98
C ASP A 177 25.94 -8.05 6.23
N SER A 178 25.08 -9.05 6.41
CA SER A 178 25.47 -10.38 6.92
C SER A 178 24.70 -11.51 6.24
N ILE A 179 25.08 -12.75 6.55
CA ILE A 179 24.56 -13.96 5.92
C ILE A 179 24.02 -14.93 6.97
N ALA A 180 22.84 -15.48 6.72
CA ALA A 180 22.32 -16.69 7.34
C ALA A 180 22.05 -17.73 6.25
N ASN A 181 22.79 -18.84 6.24
CA ASN A 181 22.77 -19.80 5.13
C ASN A 181 22.71 -21.27 5.55
N GLY A 182 21.74 -22.02 5.03
CA GLY A 182 21.64 -23.46 5.29
C GLY A 182 20.75 -24.25 4.34
N THR A 183 20.36 -25.45 4.76
CA THR A 183 19.27 -26.18 4.09
C THR A 183 17.93 -25.60 4.52
N ASN A 184 17.77 -25.38 5.82
CA ASN A 184 16.66 -24.66 6.40
C ASN A 184 17.18 -23.45 7.18
N VAL A 185 16.58 -22.29 6.99
CA VAL A 185 16.95 -21.07 7.71
C VAL A 185 15.69 -20.43 8.30
N THR A 186 15.71 -20.24 9.61
CA THR A 186 14.64 -19.54 10.35
C THR A 186 15.21 -18.31 11.04
N VAL A 187 14.65 -17.15 10.73
CA VAL A 187 14.89 -15.88 11.42
C VAL A 187 13.57 -15.44 12.04
N SER A 188 13.49 -15.39 13.37
CA SER A 188 12.21 -15.11 14.03
C SER A 188 12.31 -14.18 15.24
N GLY A 189 11.29 -13.34 15.42
CA GLY A 189 11.13 -12.56 16.65
C GLY A 189 9.86 -11.76 16.73
N LYS A 190 9.76 -10.78 17.63
CA LYS A 190 8.68 -9.78 17.57
C LYS A 190 9.01 -8.70 16.55
N GLU A 191 10.22 -8.17 16.62
CA GLU A 191 10.74 -7.24 15.62
C GLU A 191 11.87 -7.90 14.85
N VAL A 192 11.75 -8.00 13.53
CA VAL A 192 12.80 -8.57 12.67
C VAL A 192 13.21 -7.57 11.60
N ASN A 193 14.49 -7.23 11.59
CA ASN A 193 15.11 -6.32 10.62
C ASN A 193 16.20 -7.04 9.84
N VAL A 194 16.03 -7.15 8.52
CA VAL A 194 17.03 -7.70 7.60
C VAL A 194 17.43 -6.58 6.63
N THR A 195 18.68 -6.14 6.67
CA THR A 195 19.17 -5.02 5.86
C THR A 195 20.51 -5.33 5.23
N GLY A 196 20.69 -5.12 3.93
CA GLY A 196 21.96 -5.44 3.25
C GLY A 196 22.35 -6.92 3.33
N SER A 197 21.41 -7.82 3.63
CA SER A 197 21.72 -9.16 4.14
C SER A 197 21.09 -10.26 3.32
N ASN A 198 21.67 -11.46 3.40
CA ASN A 198 21.20 -12.64 2.69
C ASN A 198 20.72 -13.70 3.69
N VAL A 199 19.46 -14.12 3.55
CA VAL A 199 18.87 -15.27 4.28
C VAL A 199 18.58 -16.34 3.24
N THR A 200 19.48 -17.30 3.10
CA THR A 200 19.47 -18.25 1.99
C THR A 200 19.35 -19.68 2.49
N ALA A 201 18.35 -20.38 2.00
CA ALA A 201 18.12 -21.79 2.22
C ALA A 201 18.21 -22.55 0.90
N THR A 202 18.58 -23.83 0.93
CA THR A 202 18.40 -24.70 -0.24
C THR A 202 17.01 -25.32 -0.29
N ASP A 203 16.33 -25.43 0.86
CA ASP A 203 14.97 -25.94 0.99
C ASP A 203 14.02 -24.85 1.50
N THR A 204 14.02 -24.55 2.81
CA THR A 204 13.06 -23.59 3.39
C THR A 204 13.74 -22.38 4.01
N ALA A 205 13.41 -21.18 3.53
CA ALA A 205 13.80 -19.90 4.14
C ALA A 205 12.58 -19.24 4.81
N THR A 206 12.70 -18.87 6.08
CA THR A 206 11.59 -18.32 6.86
C THR A 206 12.06 -17.09 7.64
N VAL A 207 11.40 -15.96 7.43
CA VAL A 207 11.59 -14.72 8.17
C VAL A 207 10.25 -14.30 8.77
N THR A 208 10.12 -14.31 10.10
CA THR A 208 8.83 -14.09 10.76
C THR A 208 8.89 -13.18 11.97
N GLY A 209 7.83 -12.40 12.20
CA GLY A 209 7.64 -11.72 13.47
C GLY A 209 6.33 -10.98 13.66
N ASP A 210 6.27 -10.10 14.66
CA ASP A 210 5.13 -9.18 14.82
C ASP A 210 5.24 -8.04 13.80
N ASN A 211 6.42 -7.42 13.67
CA ASN A 211 6.76 -6.60 12.52
C ASN A 211 8.03 -7.13 11.87
N VAL A 212 8.05 -7.05 10.53
CA VAL A 212 9.17 -7.48 9.71
C VAL A 212 9.51 -6.38 8.72
N SER A 213 10.80 -6.03 8.67
CA SER A 213 11.37 -5.06 7.74
C SER A 213 12.54 -5.68 7.00
N ILE A 214 12.46 -5.70 5.65
CA ILE A 214 13.51 -6.24 4.78
C ILE A 214 13.90 -5.14 3.80
N THR A 215 15.16 -4.70 3.86
CA THR A 215 15.60 -3.47 3.16
C THR A 215 16.99 -3.59 2.55
N ASN A 216 17.38 -2.59 1.76
CA ASN A 216 18.76 -2.37 1.31
C ASN A 216 19.38 -3.55 0.55
N ASN A 217 18.74 -4.00 -0.52
CA ASN A 217 19.19 -5.13 -1.36
C ASN A 217 19.31 -6.45 -0.60
N SER A 218 18.44 -6.67 0.40
CA SER A 218 18.40 -7.97 1.09
C SER A 218 17.78 -9.03 0.18
N ASN A 219 18.27 -10.27 0.31
CA ASN A 219 17.77 -11.41 -0.46
C ASN A 219 17.33 -12.55 0.47
N ILE A 220 16.09 -12.98 0.33
CA ILE A 220 15.55 -14.15 1.02
C ILE A 220 15.28 -15.24 -0.02
N SER A 221 15.92 -16.40 0.06
CA SER A 221 15.79 -17.41 -0.99
C SER A 221 15.71 -18.85 -0.47
N GLY A 222 14.89 -19.68 -1.11
CA GLY A 222 14.74 -21.12 -0.83
C GLY A 222 14.02 -21.83 -1.98
N ASN A 223 13.72 -23.13 -1.81
CA ASN A 223 12.65 -23.75 -2.59
C ASN A 223 11.30 -23.20 -2.14
N ASN A 224 11.10 -23.14 -0.83
CA ASN A 224 9.94 -22.55 -0.19
C ASN A 224 10.40 -21.36 0.64
N THR A 225 9.79 -20.19 0.41
CA THR A 225 10.16 -18.98 1.13
C THR A 225 8.95 -18.33 1.77
N THR A 226 9.07 -18.06 3.08
CA THR A 226 8.03 -17.40 3.87
C THR A 226 8.58 -16.12 4.50
N VAL A 227 7.89 -15.01 4.24
CA VAL A 227 8.12 -13.72 4.90
C VAL A 227 6.80 -13.29 5.53
N ALA A 228 6.71 -13.36 6.86
CA ALA A 228 5.42 -13.16 7.55
C ALA A 228 5.52 -12.19 8.73
N ALA A 229 4.54 -11.30 8.86
CA ALA A 229 4.35 -10.44 10.02
C ALA A 229 2.95 -10.63 10.63
N ASN A 230 2.82 -10.62 11.95
CA ASN A 230 1.50 -10.59 12.59
C ASN A 230 0.85 -9.20 12.46
N ASN A 231 1.65 -8.13 12.40
CA ASN A 231 1.25 -6.74 12.21
C ASN A 231 1.76 -6.23 10.86
N ASN A 232 2.85 -5.47 10.83
CA ASN A 232 3.30 -4.80 9.62
C ASN A 232 4.45 -5.55 8.96
N LEU A 233 4.30 -5.85 7.67
CA LEU A 233 5.36 -6.32 6.81
C LEU A 233 5.74 -5.22 5.82
N THR A 234 7.02 -4.82 5.83
CA THR A 234 7.59 -3.90 4.84
C THR A 234 8.78 -4.55 4.16
N VAL A 235 8.77 -4.55 2.83
CA VAL A 235 9.91 -5.00 2.02
C VAL A 235 10.24 -3.92 1.01
N GLU A 236 11.46 -3.39 1.09
CA GLU A 236 11.91 -2.28 0.25
C GLU A 236 13.25 -2.62 -0.42
N ASN A 237 13.39 -2.30 -1.72
CA ASN A 237 14.65 -2.45 -2.45
C ASN A 237 15.27 -3.86 -2.28
N SER A 238 14.45 -4.91 -2.30
CA SER A 238 14.88 -6.25 -1.87
C SER A 238 14.30 -7.33 -2.77
N THR A 239 14.74 -8.57 -2.57
CA THR A 239 14.32 -9.71 -3.40
C THR A 239 13.93 -10.90 -2.54
N THR A 240 12.91 -11.64 -2.97
CA THR A 240 12.54 -12.93 -2.39
C THR A 240 12.31 -13.95 -3.49
N ILE A 241 12.94 -15.11 -3.36
CA ILE A 241 12.91 -16.17 -4.37
C ILE A 241 12.49 -17.49 -3.73
N GLY A 242 11.52 -18.17 -4.32
CA GLY A 242 11.06 -19.48 -3.88
C GLY A 242 10.79 -20.37 -5.07
N ASN A 243 11.65 -21.35 -5.37
CA ASN A 243 11.49 -22.18 -6.57
C ASN A 243 10.08 -22.81 -6.69
N GLU A 244 9.49 -23.18 -5.56
CA GLU A 244 8.14 -23.73 -5.45
C GLU A 244 7.13 -22.66 -4.99
N THR A 245 7.35 -22.04 -3.83
CA THR A 245 6.44 -21.03 -3.28
C THR A 245 7.15 -19.82 -2.69
N VAL A 246 6.50 -18.66 -2.82
CA VAL A 246 6.82 -17.44 -2.06
C VAL A 246 5.55 -16.98 -1.35
N ASP A 247 5.55 -17.03 -0.02
CA ASP A 247 4.44 -16.61 0.83
C ASP A 247 4.81 -15.34 1.62
N ILE A 248 4.13 -14.25 1.31
CA ILE A 248 4.34 -12.91 1.88
C ILE A 248 3.07 -12.51 2.61
N THR A 249 3.13 -12.42 3.94
CA THR A 249 1.92 -12.21 4.75
C THR A 249 2.11 -11.17 5.84
N GLY A 250 1.08 -10.37 6.10
CA GLY A 250 1.07 -9.31 7.11
C GLY A 250 -0.35 -9.06 7.61
N ALA A 251 -0.56 -8.36 8.72
CA ALA A 251 -1.82 -7.62 8.88
C ALA A 251 -1.89 -6.49 7.84
N ASN A 252 -0.78 -5.77 7.66
CA ASN A 252 -0.55 -4.84 6.55
C ASN A 252 0.70 -5.28 5.78
N VAL A 253 0.67 -5.16 4.46
CA VAL A 253 1.80 -5.50 3.58
C VAL A 253 2.16 -4.30 2.73
N THR A 254 3.44 -3.92 2.72
CA THR A 254 3.99 -2.89 1.83
C THR A 254 5.22 -3.43 1.12
N LEU A 255 5.16 -3.44 -0.22
CA LEU A 255 6.24 -3.87 -1.10
C LEU A 255 6.62 -2.71 -2.00
N ASP A 256 7.87 -2.25 -1.94
CA ASP A 256 8.35 -1.13 -2.77
C ASP A 256 9.73 -1.44 -3.36
N ASN A 257 9.88 -1.19 -4.66
CA ASN A 257 11.06 -1.57 -5.43
C ASN A 257 11.51 -3.02 -5.13
N TYR A 258 10.54 -3.92 -5.10
CA TYR A 258 10.69 -5.28 -4.62
C TYR A 258 10.52 -6.29 -5.74
N THR A 259 11.26 -7.40 -5.68
CA THR A 259 11.11 -8.53 -6.62
C THR A 259 10.75 -9.82 -5.88
N ALA A 260 9.59 -10.39 -6.19
CA ALA A 260 9.24 -11.76 -5.83
C ALA A 260 9.23 -12.66 -7.07
N ALA A 261 9.95 -13.78 -7.00
CA ALA A 261 9.93 -14.81 -8.04
C ALA A 261 9.73 -16.19 -7.43
N GLY A 262 8.75 -16.94 -7.92
CA GLY A 262 8.59 -18.31 -7.48
C GLY A 262 7.65 -19.15 -8.32
N GLY A 263 7.40 -20.40 -7.93
CA GLY A 263 6.43 -21.25 -8.62
C GLY A 263 5.02 -20.70 -8.48
N ASN A 264 4.55 -20.60 -7.23
CA ASN A 264 3.37 -19.85 -6.81
C ASN A 264 3.79 -18.68 -5.92
N ILE A 265 3.02 -17.59 -5.96
CA ILE A 265 3.25 -16.45 -5.08
C ILE A 265 1.95 -16.06 -4.38
N THR A 266 2.02 -15.87 -3.07
CA THR A 266 0.95 -15.30 -2.25
C THR A 266 1.43 -13.99 -1.61
N VAL A 267 0.66 -12.93 -1.76
CA VAL A 267 0.83 -11.65 -1.06
C VAL A 267 -0.47 -11.34 -0.35
N ASN A 268 -0.50 -11.40 0.98
CA ASN A 268 -1.75 -11.30 1.73
C ASN A 268 -1.64 -10.35 2.94
N ALA A 269 -2.39 -9.25 2.90
CA ALA A 269 -2.72 -8.46 4.08
C ALA A 269 -4.00 -9.01 4.73
N THR A 270 -3.81 -9.70 5.84
CA THR A 270 -4.83 -10.49 6.56
C THR A 270 -5.90 -9.67 7.26
N ASN A 271 -5.61 -8.40 7.59
CA ASN A 271 -6.55 -7.52 8.29
C ASN A 271 -6.70 -6.16 7.60
N GLY A 272 -5.61 -5.61 7.04
CA GLY A 272 -5.56 -4.27 6.48
C GLY A 272 -5.31 -4.28 4.98
N THR A 273 -4.41 -3.40 4.52
CA THR A 273 -4.18 -3.17 3.09
C THR A 273 -2.91 -3.82 2.57
N THR A 274 -2.94 -4.27 1.32
CA THR A 274 -1.75 -4.62 0.54
C THR A 274 -1.37 -3.47 -0.37
N ASN A 275 -0.14 -2.98 -0.25
CA ASN A 275 0.42 -1.90 -1.04
C ASN A 275 1.63 -2.40 -1.84
N ILE A 276 1.61 -2.27 -3.16
CA ILE A 276 2.68 -2.73 -4.05
C ILE A 276 3.07 -1.59 -5.00
N TYR A 277 4.33 -1.17 -4.95
CA TYR A 277 4.85 -0.05 -5.72
C TYR A 277 6.14 -0.44 -6.43
N ASN A 278 6.30 -0.04 -7.69
CA ASN A 278 7.52 -0.25 -8.47
C ASN A 278 8.11 -1.67 -8.35
N SER A 279 7.25 -2.68 -8.25
CA SER A 279 7.65 -4.04 -7.86
C SER A 279 7.39 -5.05 -8.97
N THR A 280 8.10 -6.17 -8.94
CA THR A 280 7.87 -7.30 -9.86
C THR A 280 7.43 -8.52 -9.05
N ILE A 281 6.24 -9.03 -9.35
CA ILE A 281 5.71 -10.27 -8.77
C ILE A 281 5.55 -11.28 -9.91
N ASN A 282 6.36 -12.35 -9.91
CA ASN A 282 6.42 -13.29 -11.03
C ASN A 282 6.24 -14.76 -10.58
N ALA A 283 5.01 -15.26 -10.67
CA ALA A 283 4.68 -16.67 -10.47
C ALA A 283 4.95 -17.45 -11.78
N THR A 284 6.03 -18.22 -11.78
CA THR A 284 6.60 -18.87 -12.97
C THR A 284 5.92 -20.16 -13.38
N ILE A 285 5.19 -20.80 -12.47
CA ILE A 285 4.56 -22.12 -12.70
C ILE A 285 3.05 -22.04 -12.49
N GLY A 286 2.60 -21.41 -11.40
CA GLY A 286 1.20 -21.37 -11.02
C GLY A 286 0.68 -19.95 -10.89
N ASN A 287 0.04 -19.68 -9.74
CA ASN A 287 -0.76 -18.47 -9.52
C ASN A 287 0.03 -17.38 -8.78
N ALA A 288 -0.34 -16.13 -9.05
CA ALA A 288 -0.02 -14.98 -8.22
C ALA A 288 -1.30 -14.51 -7.52
N ASN A 289 -1.41 -14.76 -6.22
CA ASN A 289 -2.54 -14.37 -5.39
C ASN A 289 -2.17 -13.14 -4.58
N ILE A 290 -2.82 -12.00 -4.84
CA ILE A 290 -2.66 -10.77 -4.09
C ILE A 290 -3.98 -10.46 -3.38
N SER A 291 -3.95 -10.30 -2.06
CA SER A 291 -5.15 -9.99 -1.27
C SER A 291 -4.89 -8.95 -0.21
N GLY A 292 -5.93 -8.17 0.11
CA GLY A 292 -5.93 -7.24 1.24
C GLY A 292 -7.34 -6.99 1.74
N THR A 293 -7.59 -7.28 3.02
CA THR A 293 -8.93 -7.20 3.60
C THR A 293 -9.57 -5.81 3.47
N GLU A 294 -8.83 -4.75 3.80
CA GLU A 294 -9.33 -3.36 3.70
C GLU A 294 -9.04 -2.70 2.35
N GLY A 295 -8.23 -3.32 1.50
CA GLY A 295 -7.92 -2.79 0.19
C GLY A 295 -6.65 -3.37 -0.43
N VAL A 296 -6.54 -3.25 -1.75
CA VAL A 296 -5.30 -3.53 -2.49
C VAL A 296 -4.94 -2.33 -3.35
N ASN A 297 -3.74 -1.80 -3.17
CA ASN A 297 -3.20 -0.69 -3.93
C ASN A 297 -1.97 -1.15 -4.71
N ILE A 298 -2.03 -1.08 -6.04
CA ILE A 298 -0.96 -1.46 -6.95
C ILE A 298 -0.60 -0.23 -7.77
N GLY A 299 0.55 0.38 -7.47
CA GLY A 299 0.95 1.66 -8.07
C GLY A 299 1.98 1.53 -9.18
N ASN A 300 2.39 2.70 -9.67
CA ASN A 300 3.20 2.86 -10.88
C ASN A 300 4.45 1.99 -10.91
N GLY A 301 4.77 1.46 -12.10
CA GLY A 301 5.98 0.66 -12.34
C GLY A 301 5.85 -0.79 -11.88
N THR A 302 4.71 -1.18 -11.32
CA THR A 302 4.49 -2.56 -10.87
C THR A 302 4.18 -3.49 -12.04
N ASN A 303 4.78 -4.68 -12.01
CA ASN A 303 4.55 -5.76 -12.96
C ASN A 303 4.16 -7.03 -12.21
N ILE A 304 2.99 -7.58 -12.52
CA ILE A 304 2.51 -8.83 -11.93
C ILE A 304 2.29 -9.83 -13.06
N SER A 305 2.96 -10.98 -12.97
CA SER A 305 2.81 -12.06 -13.94
C SER A 305 2.59 -13.41 -13.26
N ALA A 306 1.71 -14.20 -13.85
CA ALA A 306 1.50 -15.60 -13.47
C ALA A 306 1.41 -16.49 -14.71
N ALA A 307 1.93 -17.72 -14.62
CA ALA A 307 1.76 -18.71 -15.68
C ALA A 307 0.32 -19.22 -15.79
N GLU A 308 -0.37 -19.32 -14.64
CA GLU A 308 -1.79 -19.63 -14.54
C GLU A 308 -2.60 -18.37 -14.24
N GLU A 309 -3.08 -18.13 -13.02
CA GLU A 309 -3.97 -17.01 -12.72
C GLU A 309 -3.27 -15.91 -11.91
N VAL A 310 -3.57 -14.65 -12.25
CA VAL A 310 -3.39 -13.54 -11.32
C VAL A 310 -4.73 -13.25 -10.65
N VAL A 311 -4.79 -13.41 -9.34
CA VAL A 311 -5.95 -13.07 -8.52
C VAL A 311 -5.59 -11.84 -7.70
N VAL A 312 -6.43 -10.81 -7.77
CA VAL A 312 -6.38 -9.66 -6.86
C VAL A 312 -7.70 -9.55 -6.14
N ASP A 313 -7.69 -9.66 -4.81
CA ASP A 313 -8.90 -9.72 -4.00
C ASP A 313 -8.89 -8.69 -2.86
N SER A 314 -10.01 -8.00 -2.68
CA SER A 314 -10.27 -7.19 -1.49
C SER A 314 -11.64 -7.49 -0.90
N VAL A 315 -11.63 -8.24 0.20
CA VAL A 315 -12.84 -8.79 0.83
C VAL A 315 -13.78 -7.72 1.41
N ASN A 316 -13.25 -6.61 1.92
CA ASN A 316 -14.05 -5.54 2.53
C ASN A 316 -13.72 -4.15 1.97
N GLY A 317 -12.88 -4.06 0.94
CA GLY A 317 -12.35 -2.80 0.45
C GLY A 317 -12.33 -2.67 -1.06
N SER A 318 -11.57 -1.68 -1.50
CA SER A 318 -11.39 -1.33 -2.91
C SER A 318 -10.06 -1.84 -3.47
N ILE A 319 -10.02 -2.10 -4.77
CA ILE A 319 -8.78 -2.36 -5.52
C ILE A 319 -8.44 -1.12 -6.35
N ASN A 320 -7.24 -0.57 -6.17
CA ASN A 320 -6.73 0.58 -6.93
C ASN A 320 -5.47 0.18 -7.70
N ILE A 321 -5.51 0.29 -9.03
CA ILE A 321 -4.40 -0.10 -9.92
C ILE A 321 -4.02 1.12 -10.77
N THR A 322 -2.79 1.60 -10.63
CA THR A 322 -2.28 2.76 -11.38
C THR A 322 -0.94 2.43 -12.03
N GLY A 323 -0.79 2.71 -13.33
CA GLY A 323 0.50 2.58 -14.02
C GLY A 323 1.11 1.18 -13.95
N THR A 324 0.29 0.13 -13.93
CA THR A 324 0.69 -1.26 -13.64
C THR A 324 0.45 -2.17 -14.85
N ASN A 325 1.30 -3.18 -15.01
CA ASN A 325 1.08 -4.29 -15.93
C ASN A 325 0.69 -5.55 -15.15
N ILE A 326 -0.46 -6.15 -15.46
CA ILE A 326 -0.90 -7.44 -14.91
C ILE A 326 -1.10 -8.43 -16.04
N THR A 327 -0.46 -9.59 -15.98
CA THR A 327 -0.53 -10.62 -17.01
C THR A 327 -0.71 -12.02 -16.43
N GLY A 328 -1.71 -12.76 -16.90
CA GLY A 328 -1.93 -14.17 -16.52
C GLY A 328 -2.52 -14.98 -17.67
N ASN A 329 -2.68 -16.30 -17.49
CA ASN A 329 -3.65 -17.05 -18.28
C ASN A 329 -5.06 -16.51 -18.04
N ASN A 330 -5.42 -16.31 -16.78
CA ASN A 330 -6.58 -15.53 -16.39
C ASN A 330 -6.13 -14.38 -15.47
N VAL A 331 -6.86 -13.28 -15.50
CA VAL A 331 -6.73 -12.21 -14.51
C VAL A 331 -8.09 -11.97 -13.90
N THR A 332 -8.18 -12.07 -12.57
CA THR A 332 -9.41 -11.90 -11.81
C THR A 332 -9.21 -10.85 -10.73
N LEU A 333 -10.00 -9.78 -10.79
CA LEU A 333 -10.01 -8.69 -9.80
C LEU A 333 -11.37 -8.67 -9.11
N THR A 334 -11.40 -8.86 -7.80
CA THR A 334 -12.64 -8.89 -7.00
C THR A 334 -12.54 -7.92 -5.82
N ALA A 335 -13.45 -6.96 -5.74
CA ALA A 335 -13.49 -6.00 -4.65
C ALA A 335 -14.91 -5.92 -4.07
N ALA A 336 -15.02 -5.80 -2.75
CA ALA A 336 -16.31 -5.58 -2.10
C ALA A 336 -16.84 -4.16 -2.30
N GLU A 337 -15.96 -3.19 -2.49
CA GLU A 337 -16.34 -1.81 -2.80
C GLU A 337 -16.03 -1.53 -4.28
N ASN A 338 -14.94 -0.83 -4.58
CA ASN A 338 -14.65 -0.32 -5.92
C ASN A 338 -13.45 -1.02 -6.57
N ILE A 339 -13.43 -1.07 -7.89
CA ILE A 339 -12.22 -1.34 -8.67
C ILE A 339 -11.90 -0.08 -9.49
N THR A 340 -10.75 0.52 -9.24
CA THR A 340 -10.25 1.67 -10.00
C THR A 340 -8.99 1.28 -10.76
N THR A 341 -8.97 1.47 -12.07
CA THR A 341 -7.77 1.28 -12.90
C THR A 341 -7.45 2.52 -13.72
N VAL A 342 -6.18 2.95 -13.68
CA VAL A 342 -5.71 4.15 -14.35
C VAL A 342 -4.37 3.86 -15.02
N ASN A 343 -4.22 4.20 -16.31
CA ASN A 343 -2.94 4.06 -17.03
C ASN A 343 -2.35 2.64 -16.96
N SER A 344 -3.18 1.59 -16.94
CA SER A 344 -2.74 0.23 -16.65
C SER A 344 -3.00 -0.74 -17.80
N ASN A 345 -2.21 -1.80 -17.89
CA ASN A 345 -2.36 -2.85 -18.90
C ASN A 345 -2.69 -4.18 -18.22
N ILE A 346 -3.90 -4.68 -18.43
CA ILE A 346 -4.40 -5.92 -17.81
C ILE A 346 -4.64 -6.95 -18.91
N SER A 347 -3.90 -8.05 -18.89
CA SER A 347 -3.88 -9.03 -19.98
C SER A 347 -4.08 -10.47 -19.49
N GLY A 348 -5.14 -11.13 -19.97
CA GLY A 348 -5.39 -12.54 -19.78
C GLY A 348 -5.19 -13.30 -21.09
N ARG A 349 -4.47 -14.43 -21.09
CA ARG A 349 -4.41 -15.30 -22.28
C ARG A 349 -5.78 -15.87 -22.64
N THR A 350 -6.64 -16.08 -21.65
CA THR A 350 -8.01 -16.57 -21.82
C THR A 350 -9.00 -15.49 -21.38
N ASN A 351 -9.05 -15.12 -20.10
CA ASN A 351 -10.05 -14.19 -19.59
C ASN A 351 -9.46 -13.06 -18.73
N VAL A 352 -10.17 -11.94 -18.71
CA VAL A 352 -10.00 -10.87 -17.72
C VAL A 352 -11.35 -10.57 -17.09
N ASN A 353 -11.45 -10.71 -15.77
CA ASN A 353 -12.70 -10.57 -15.03
C ASN A 353 -12.55 -9.54 -13.90
N LEU A 354 -13.44 -8.55 -13.89
CA LEU A 354 -13.51 -7.50 -12.88
C LEU A 354 -14.90 -7.54 -12.25
N THR A 355 -14.96 -7.74 -10.93
CA THR A 355 -16.21 -7.71 -10.17
C THR A 355 -16.06 -6.82 -8.95
N ALA A 356 -16.84 -5.73 -8.93
CA ALA A 356 -16.91 -4.80 -7.80
C ALA A 356 -18.30 -4.84 -7.16
N GLY A 357 -18.37 -4.69 -5.84
CA GLY A 357 -19.62 -4.49 -5.12
C GLY A 357 -20.29 -3.17 -5.52
N ASP A 358 -19.53 -2.08 -5.45
CA ASP A 358 -20.01 -0.73 -5.74
C ASP A 358 -19.71 -0.33 -7.18
N SER A 359 -18.54 0.23 -7.48
CA SER A 359 -18.27 0.76 -8.83
C SER A 359 -16.98 0.24 -9.46
N VAL A 360 -16.98 0.15 -10.79
CA VAL A 360 -15.77 -0.07 -11.58
C VAL A 360 -15.45 1.19 -12.37
N ILE A 361 -14.27 1.77 -12.15
CA ILE A 361 -13.80 2.98 -12.80
C ILE A 361 -12.53 2.66 -13.57
N ILE A 362 -12.54 2.87 -14.89
CA ILE A 362 -11.43 2.54 -15.78
C ILE A 362 -11.10 3.77 -16.62
N THR A 363 -9.85 4.24 -16.53
CA THR A 363 -9.38 5.41 -17.28
C THR A 363 -8.05 5.12 -17.96
N ASN A 364 -7.93 5.47 -19.24
CA ASN A 364 -6.70 5.36 -20.02
C ASN A 364 -5.99 4.01 -19.86
N SER A 365 -6.74 2.92 -19.86
CA SER A 365 -6.22 1.58 -19.57
C SER A 365 -6.47 0.63 -20.73
N THR A 366 -5.64 -0.40 -20.85
CA THR A 366 -5.74 -1.42 -21.89
C THR A 366 -6.07 -2.77 -21.27
N TYR A 367 -7.12 -3.42 -21.78
CA TYR A 367 -7.58 -4.74 -21.38
C TYR A 367 -7.50 -5.68 -22.57
N ASN A 368 -6.75 -6.77 -22.44
CA ASN A 368 -6.62 -7.78 -23.49
C ASN A 368 -7.00 -9.17 -22.96
N ALA A 369 -7.86 -9.88 -23.67
CA ALA A 369 -8.21 -11.27 -23.38
C ALA A 369 -8.21 -12.12 -24.66
N GLY A 370 -7.73 -13.37 -24.59
CA GLY A 370 -7.86 -14.29 -25.72
C GLY A 370 -9.31 -14.72 -25.99
N GLU A 371 -10.16 -14.72 -24.98
CA GLU A 371 -11.58 -15.09 -25.09
C GLU A 371 -12.49 -13.98 -24.56
N ASN A 372 -12.56 -13.76 -23.24
CA ASN A 372 -13.59 -12.90 -22.67
C ASN A 372 -13.03 -11.81 -21.75
N ILE A 373 -13.62 -10.62 -21.84
CA ILE A 373 -13.49 -9.57 -20.83
C ILE A 373 -14.85 -9.39 -20.16
N THR A 374 -14.86 -9.42 -18.84
CA THR A 374 -16.06 -9.24 -18.01
C THR A 374 -15.83 -8.11 -17.03
N VAL A 375 -16.71 -7.11 -17.01
CA VAL A 375 -16.67 -5.98 -16.08
C VAL A 375 -18.04 -5.82 -15.42
N ILE A 376 -18.11 -6.02 -14.11
CA ILE A 376 -19.37 -6.03 -13.36
C ILE A 376 -19.24 -5.12 -12.13
N ALA A 377 -20.18 -4.18 -12.01
CA ALA A 377 -20.48 -3.45 -10.78
C ALA A 377 -21.85 -3.91 -10.26
N THR A 378 -21.86 -4.73 -9.21
CA THR A 378 -23.06 -5.46 -8.78
C THR A 378 -24.15 -4.56 -8.21
N ASN A 379 -23.77 -3.52 -7.45
CA ASN A 379 -24.72 -2.59 -6.83
C ASN A 379 -24.60 -1.16 -7.38
N GLY A 380 -23.43 -0.74 -7.85
CA GLY A 380 -23.18 0.62 -8.33
C GLY A 380 -22.99 0.71 -9.84
N SER A 381 -21.95 1.42 -10.29
CA SER A 381 -21.83 1.90 -11.67
C SER A 381 -20.54 1.43 -12.35
N VAL A 382 -20.57 1.36 -13.68
CA VAL A 382 -19.36 1.16 -14.47
C VAL A 382 -19.07 2.43 -15.27
N ALA A 383 -17.90 3.03 -15.05
CA ALA A 383 -17.42 4.19 -15.80
C ALA A 383 -16.11 3.85 -16.52
N ILE A 384 -16.10 3.93 -17.85
CA ILE A 384 -14.95 3.61 -18.68
C ILE A 384 -14.65 4.79 -19.60
N SER A 385 -13.42 5.29 -19.54
CA SER A 385 -12.96 6.47 -20.27
C SER A 385 -11.62 6.22 -20.95
N ASP A 386 -11.50 6.68 -22.20
CA ASP A 386 -10.24 6.74 -22.95
C ASP A 386 -9.46 5.41 -22.99
N SER A 387 -10.16 4.28 -22.97
CA SER A 387 -9.57 2.96 -22.75
C SER A 387 -9.65 2.07 -24.00
N ASN A 388 -8.94 0.95 -23.97
CA ASN A 388 -8.92 -0.04 -25.04
C ASN A 388 -9.26 -1.43 -24.51
N PHE A 389 -10.25 -2.07 -25.11
CA PHE A 389 -10.69 -3.42 -24.75
C PHE A 389 -10.58 -4.31 -25.98
N THR A 390 -9.81 -5.39 -25.89
CA THR A 390 -9.65 -6.38 -26.96
C THR A 390 -9.92 -7.77 -26.40
N SER A 391 -10.96 -8.44 -26.88
CA SER A 391 -11.23 -9.83 -26.55
C SER A 391 -11.48 -10.68 -27.79
N GLY A 392 -11.10 -11.96 -27.77
CA GLY A 392 -11.30 -12.85 -28.92
C GLY A 392 -12.76 -13.26 -29.15
N ASN A 393 -13.60 -13.22 -28.10
CA ASN A 393 -14.99 -13.64 -28.16
C ASN A 393 -15.93 -12.56 -27.60
N ASN A 394 -16.02 -12.41 -26.27
CA ASN A 394 -17.02 -11.55 -25.64
C ASN A 394 -16.38 -10.41 -24.85
N THR A 395 -16.97 -9.22 -24.91
CA THR A 395 -16.80 -8.19 -23.89
C THR A 395 -18.16 -7.93 -23.26
N TYR A 396 -18.29 -8.24 -21.97
CA TYR A 396 -19.50 -8.05 -21.19
C TYR A 396 -19.29 -6.97 -20.13
N ILE A 397 -20.15 -5.96 -20.11
CA ILE A 397 -20.11 -4.85 -19.18
C ILE A 397 -21.47 -4.71 -18.53
N SER A 398 -21.51 -4.72 -17.20
CA SER A 398 -22.76 -4.56 -16.45
C SER A 398 -22.59 -3.65 -15.26
N GLY A 399 -23.46 -2.65 -15.15
CA GLY A 399 -23.55 -1.76 -14.00
C GLY A 399 -25.01 -1.61 -13.58
N ASN A 400 -25.30 -1.89 -12.31
CA ASN A 400 -26.66 -1.85 -11.79
C ASN A 400 -27.28 -0.44 -11.87
N THR A 401 -26.56 0.60 -11.43
CA THR A 401 -27.09 1.97 -11.35
C THR A 401 -26.82 2.81 -12.60
N ALA A 402 -25.67 2.61 -13.24
CA ALA A 402 -25.32 3.29 -14.47
C ALA A 402 -24.17 2.58 -15.19
N VAL A 403 -24.13 2.76 -16.51
CA VAL A 403 -22.95 2.49 -17.34
C VAL A 403 -22.62 3.73 -18.16
N GLU A 404 -21.42 4.27 -17.96
CA GLU A 404 -20.88 5.45 -18.64
C GLU A 404 -19.65 5.07 -19.46
N LEU A 405 -19.73 5.16 -20.77
CA LEU A 405 -18.65 4.84 -21.68
C LEU A 405 -18.26 6.09 -22.46
N SER A 406 -16.98 6.47 -22.45
CA SER A 406 -16.48 7.58 -23.26
C SER A 406 -15.11 7.34 -23.89
N GLY A 407 -14.93 7.75 -25.15
CA GLY A 407 -13.62 7.73 -25.81
C GLY A 407 -12.94 6.36 -25.90
N THR A 408 -13.70 5.28 -25.73
CA THR A 408 -13.18 3.92 -25.55
C THR A 408 -13.34 3.10 -26.82
N THR A 409 -12.33 2.29 -27.14
CA THR A 409 -12.37 1.33 -28.25
C THR A 409 -12.60 -0.07 -27.73
N PHE A 410 -13.63 -0.74 -28.24
CA PHE A 410 -13.94 -2.13 -27.95
C PHE A 410 -13.77 -2.98 -29.22
N THR A 411 -13.00 -4.06 -29.14
CA THR A 411 -12.75 -5.00 -30.23
C THR A 411 -13.03 -6.43 -29.76
N SER A 412 -14.13 -7.02 -30.23
CA SER A 412 -14.60 -8.37 -29.83
C SER A 412 -15.49 -9.00 -30.91
N ILE A 413 -15.82 -10.29 -30.81
CA ILE A 413 -16.90 -10.85 -31.66
C ILE A 413 -18.25 -10.32 -31.18
N ASN A 414 -18.49 -10.38 -29.87
CA ASN A 414 -19.70 -9.91 -29.22
C ASN A 414 -19.36 -8.86 -28.16
N ILE A 415 -20.10 -7.77 -28.15
CA ILE A 415 -20.05 -6.74 -27.12
C ILE A 415 -21.45 -6.62 -26.54
N THR A 416 -21.57 -6.81 -25.24
CA THR A 416 -22.84 -6.72 -24.51
C THR A 416 -22.67 -5.74 -23.36
N VAL A 417 -23.53 -4.74 -23.32
CA VAL A 417 -23.62 -3.78 -22.23
C VAL A 417 -25.01 -3.86 -21.62
N GLU A 418 -25.08 -3.99 -20.31
CA GLU A 418 -26.32 -4.10 -19.54
C GLU A 418 -26.33 -3.09 -18.39
N THR A 419 -27.49 -2.50 -18.12
CA THR A 419 -27.72 -1.66 -16.95
C THR A 419 -29.20 -1.60 -16.63
N ASP A 420 -29.54 -1.55 -15.33
CA ASP A 420 -30.90 -1.28 -14.86
C ASP A 420 -31.15 0.23 -14.69
N GLY A 421 -30.10 1.06 -14.83
CA GLY A 421 -30.18 2.51 -14.67
C GLY A 421 -29.76 3.30 -15.91
N SER A 422 -28.96 4.34 -15.72
CA SER A 422 -28.61 5.26 -16.82
C SER A 422 -27.53 4.67 -17.73
N PHE A 423 -27.70 4.84 -19.04
CA PHE A 423 -26.68 4.47 -20.03
C PHE A 423 -26.19 5.70 -20.80
N ILE A 424 -24.90 6.00 -20.69
CA ILE A 424 -24.23 7.08 -21.42
C ILE A 424 -23.19 6.46 -22.35
N ASN A 425 -23.25 6.82 -23.64
CA ASN A 425 -22.34 6.35 -24.67
C ASN A 425 -21.84 7.52 -25.51
N ASN A 426 -20.60 7.94 -25.30
CA ASN A 426 -20.03 9.13 -25.95
C ASN A 426 -18.71 8.84 -26.67
N ASN A 427 -18.69 8.95 -28.00
CA ASN A 427 -17.48 8.82 -28.82
C ASN A 427 -16.74 7.48 -28.65
N ASN A 428 -17.47 6.38 -28.45
CA ASN A 428 -16.87 5.04 -28.40
C ASN A 428 -16.82 4.39 -29.78
N VAL A 429 -15.84 3.51 -29.98
CA VAL A 429 -15.68 2.72 -31.22
C VAL A 429 -15.95 1.25 -30.89
N TYR A 430 -16.89 0.65 -31.62
CA TYR A 430 -17.26 -0.75 -31.47
C TYR A 430 -16.86 -1.54 -32.73
N ASN A 431 -15.74 -2.25 -32.65
CA ASN A 431 -15.26 -3.16 -33.67
C ASN A 431 -15.73 -4.58 -33.34
N ALA A 432 -17.01 -4.88 -33.58
CA ALA A 432 -17.58 -6.19 -33.31
C ALA A 432 -18.61 -6.65 -34.34
N THR A 433 -18.80 -7.97 -34.41
CA THR A 433 -19.86 -8.57 -35.25
C THR A 433 -21.23 -8.31 -34.63
N ASN A 434 -21.33 -8.47 -33.32
CA ASN A 434 -22.57 -8.29 -32.57
C ASN A 434 -22.35 -7.26 -31.45
N VAL A 435 -23.19 -6.23 -31.42
CA VAL A 435 -23.18 -5.19 -30.39
C VAL A 435 -24.58 -5.07 -29.80
N HIS A 436 -24.72 -5.39 -28.51
CA HIS A 436 -25.94 -5.22 -27.73
C HIS A 436 -25.71 -4.12 -26.69
N LEU A 437 -26.46 -3.04 -26.80
CA LEU A 437 -26.42 -1.91 -25.87
C LEU A 437 -27.80 -1.74 -25.22
N PRO A 438 -27.87 -1.16 -24.00
CA PRO A 438 -29.13 -0.82 -23.37
C PRO A 438 -29.94 0.12 -24.27
N ILE A 439 -31.26 -0.09 -24.30
CA ILE A 439 -32.16 0.85 -24.95
C ILE A 439 -32.13 2.12 -24.10
N VAL A 440 -31.61 3.22 -24.67
CA VAL A 440 -31.66 4.53 -24.04
C VAL A 440 -33.13 4.85 -23.79
N ASN A 441 -33.56 4.77 -22.53
CA ASN A 441 -34.91 5.16 -22.16
C ASN A 441 -34.92 6.70 -22.16
N ILE A 442 -35.31 7.29 -23.30
CA ILE A 442 -35.43 8.74 -23.45
C ILE A 442 -36.65 9.18 -22.63
N THR A 443 -36.55 9.20 -21.31
CA THR A 443 -37.56 9.77 -20.41
C THR A 443 -37.08 11.10 -19.86
N SER A 444 -36.80 12.04 -20.76
CA SER A 444 -37.11 13.46 -20.57
C SER A 444 -36.93 14.17 -21.91
N GLU A 445 -37.99 14.84 -22.37
CA GLU A 445 -37.98 15.76 -23.49
C GLU A 445 -36.82 16.77 -23.38
N THR A 446 -35.70 16.49 -24.03
CA THR A 446 -35.02 17.51 -24.82
C THR A 446 -35.55 17.37 -26.23
N VAL A 447 -36.66 18.07 -26.50
CA VAL A 447 -37.01 18.45 -27.86
C VAL A 447 -35.77 19.12 -28.43
N LEU A 448 -35.13 18.46 -29.39
CA LEU A 448 -34.21 19.11 -30.31
C LEU A 448 -35.00 20.23 -31.00
N ASP A 449 -34.75 21.47 -30.60
CA ASP A 449 -35.22 22.71 -31.26
C ASP A 449 -34.61 22.90 -32.67
N ASP A 450 -34.28 21.81 -33.38
CA ASP A 450 -33.66 21.88 -34.70
C ASP A 450 -34.42 21.09 -35.78
N TYR A 451 -35.75 20.99 -35.62
CA TYR A 451 -36.66 20.57 -36.69
C TYR A 451 -37.16 21.76 -37.55
N GLY A 452 -36.42 22.87 -37.55
CA GLY A 452 -36.73 24.10 -38.30
C GLY A 452 -35.82 24.40 -39.49
N THR A 453 -34.73 23.64 -39.70
CA THR A 453 -33.65 24.03 -40.63
C THR A 453 -33.45 23.10 -41.83
N TRP A 454 -34.27 22.05 -42.01
CA TRP A 454 -34.26 21.17 -43.18
C TRP A 454 -35.56 21.23 -44.01
N LEU A 455 -36.17 22.40 -44.23
CA LEU A 455 -37.23 22.51 -45.25
C LEU A 455 -37.27 23.86 -45.97
N GLN A 456 -36.11 24.51 -46.10
CA GLN A 456 -35.98 25.67 -46.98
C GLN A 456 -34.68 25.57 -47.79
N ASP A 457 -34.65 24.61 -48.72
CA ASP A 457 -33.97 24.85 -49.98
C ASP A 457 -34.89 24.52 -51.16
N THR A 458 -35.64 25.58 -51.46
CA THR A 458 -36.25 26.03 -52.70
C THR A 458 -36.49 25.08 -53.88
N GLY A 459 -37.73 25.17 -54.37
CA GLY A 459 -38.01 25.10 -55.79
C GLY A 459 -39.43 24.65 -56.05
N LEU A 460 -40.41 25.53 -55.86
CA LEU A 460 -41.66 25.59 -56.65
C LEU A 460 -42.49 26.82 -56.23
N ASP A 461 -42.61 27.75 -57.18
CA ASP A 461 -43.42 28.97 -57.17
C ASP A 461 -44.88 28.69 -56.79
N PHE A 462 -45.51 29.56 -55.99
CA PHE A 462 -46.88 30.01 -56.24
C PHE A 462 -47.18 31.35 -55.50
N TYR A 463 -47.28 32.39 -56.33
CA TYR A 463 -48.18 33.57 -56.30
C TYR A 463 -48.35 34.42 -55.03
N ASP A 464 -47.78 35.63 -55.15
CA ASP A 464 -48.28 36.96 -54.78
C ASP A 464 -49.62 37.05 -54.05
N THR A 465 -49.61 37.72 -52.89
CA THR A 465 -50.48 38.88 -52.69
C THR A 465 -49.87 39.93 -51.74
N TYR A 466 -49.58 41.07 -52.35
CA TYR A 466 -49.72 42.45 -51.85
C TYR A 466 -49.13 42.85 -50.48
N THR A 467 -48.06 43.62 -50.61
CA THR A 467 -47.56 44.67 -49.72
C THR A 467 -48.62 45.71 -49.37
N ASP A 468 -48.57 46.25 -48.15
CA ASP A 468 -48.33 47.69 -48.03
C ASP A 468 -47.56 48.03 -46.74
N GLU A 469 -46.55 48.87 -46.95
CA GLU A 469 -45.71 49.51 -45.95
C GLU A 469 -46.60 50.49 -45.14
N VAL A 470 -46.33 50.86 -43.91
CA VAL A 470 -45.32 51.84 -43.51
C VAL A 470 -45.37 51.89 -41.97
N ARG A 471 -44.22 51.70 -41.31
CA ARG A 471 -43.75 52.56 -40.22
C ARG A 471 -42.36 52.12 -39.76
N GLN A 472 -41.39 52.96 -40.10
CA GLN A 472 -40.01 52.94 -39.61
C GLN A 472 -40.00 53.08 -38.08
N PHE A 473 -39.22 52.25 -37.39
CA PHE A 473 -38.58 52.61 -36.13
C PHE A 473 -37.19 51.99 -36.08
N GLU A 474 -36.18 52.86 -35.98
CA GLU A 474 -34.82 52.50 -35.58
C GLU A 474 -34.84 51.98 -34.13
N PRO A 475 -34.12 50.88 -33.79
CA PRO A 475 -33.92 50.52 -32.40
C PRO A 475 -32.89 51.46 -31.76
N GLN A 476 -33.35 52.35 -30.87
CA GLN A 476 -32.50 52.95 -29.85
C GLN A 476 -32.16 51.90 -28.78
N ILE A 477 -30.87 51.65 -28.61
CA ILE A 477 -30.32 50.96 -27.44
C ILE A 477 -30.57 51.85 -26.22
N ILE A 478 -31.37 51.38 -25.25
CA ILE A 478 -31.42 51.98 -23.91
C ILE A 478 -30.67 51.05 -22.96
N ALA A 479 -29.45 51.45 -22.61
CA ALA A 479 -28.74 50.89 -21.48
C ALA A 479 -29.25 51.53 -20.17
N SER A 480 -29.54 50.66 -19.19
CA SER A 480 -29.31 50.83 -17.74
C SER A 480 -29.67 52.16 -17.08
N SER A 481 -30.64 52.13 -16.16
CA SER A 481 -30.37 52.58 -14.78
C SER A 481 -31.33 51.94 -13.78
N ASP A 482 -30.74 51.40 -12.72
CA ASP A 482 -31.36 50.76 -11.57
C ASP A 482 -32.26 51.75 -10.78
N VAL A 483 -33.32 51.21 -10.17
CA VAL A 483 -34.24 51.82 -9.18
C VAL A 483 -35.13 52.96 -9.70
N LYS A 484 -36.42 52.67 -9.92
CA LYS A 484 -37.47 53.70 -10.07
C LYS A 484 -37.87 54.21 -8.69
N TYR A 485 -37.52 55.44 -8.36
CA TYR A 485 -38.12 56.18 -7.24
C TYR A 485 -39.56 56.56 -7.63
N MET A 486 -40.56 55.90 -7.03
CA MET A 486 -41.96 56.32 -7.09
C MET A 486 -42.38 56.81 -5.72
N GLU A 487 -42.44 58.14 -5.59
CA GLU A 487 -42.71 58.90 -4.37
C GLU A 487 -44.21 58.84 -3.99
N ALA A 488 -44.72 57.64 -3.74
CA ALA A 488 -46.04 57.44 -3.13
C ALA A 488 -46.20 56.09 -2.40
N GLN A 489 -45.39 55.07 -2.68
CA GLN A 489 -45.40 53.78 -2.01
C GLN A 489 -43.99 53.19 -2.13
N GLY A 490 -43.30 52.86 -1.03
CA GLY A 490 -42.12 51.96 -0.94
C GLY A 490 -40.93 52.07 -1.93
N ILE A 491 -39.70 51.79 -1.48
CA ILE A 491 -38.58 51.58 -2.41
C ILE A 491 -38.78 50.23 -3.11
N TYR A 492 -38.87 50.24 -4.44
CA TYR A 492 -39.01 49.02 -5.26
C TYR A 492 -37.79 48.80 -6.15
N VAL A 493 -37.40 47.54 -6.33
CA VAL A 493 -36.33 47.09 -7.22
C VAL A 493 -36.95 46.37 -8.40
N ALA A 494 -36.51 46.65 -9.64
CA ALA A 494 -37.06 45.99 -10.82
C ALA A 494 -36.91 44.45 -10.70
N ALA A 495 -37.95 43.69 -11.04
CA ALA A 495 -37.92 42.23 -10.90
C ALA A 495 -36.82 41.61 -11.76
N ASN A 496 -36.52 42.19 -12.92
CA ASN A 496 -35.41 41.80 -13.80
C ASN A 496 -34.02 42.31 -13.36
N ASN A 497 -33.87 42.82 -12.13
CA ASN A 497 -32.59 43.32 -11.66
C ASN A 497 -31.53 42.20 -11.69
N PRO A 498 -30.34 42.43 -12.28
CA PRO A 498 -29.30 41.41 -12.40
C PRO A 498 -28.88 40.80 -11.05
N SER A 499 -28.94 41.58 -9.97
CA SER A 499 -28.57 41.12 -8.62
C SER A 499 -29.60 40.15 -8.05
N VAL A 500 -30.90 40.39 -8.31
CA VAL A 500 -31.99 39.48 -7.94
C VAL A 500 -31.88 38.18 -8.73
N ASN A 501 -31.71 38.27 -10.05
CA ASN A 501 -31.57 37.10 -10.92
C ASN A 501 -30.34 36.27 -10.56
N LYS A 502 -29.20 36.91 -10.27
CA LYS A 502 -27.99 36.22 -9.82
C LYS A 502 -28.17 35.53 -8.47
N TYR A 503 -28.83 36.20 -7.51
CA TYR A 503 -29.10 35.62 -6.20
C TYR A 503 -29.95 34.33 -6.30
N LEU A 504 -31.00 34.36 -7.14
CA LEU A 504 -31.87 33.22 -7.37
C LEU A 504 -31.15 32.11 -8.14
N ALA A 505 -30.43 32.45 -9.21
CA ALA A 505 -29.72 31.49 -10.06
C ALA A 505 -28.64 30.71 -9.28
N ASN A 506 -27.91 31.39 -8.39
CA ASN A 506 -26.91 30.75 -7.51
C ASN A 506 -27.52 29.69 -6.57
N ARG A 507 -28.84 29.70 -6.37
CA ARG A 507 -29.58 28.77 -5.51
C ARG A 507 -30.50 27.84 -6.33
N GLY A 508 -30.35 27.84 -7.65
CA GLY A 508 -31.14 27.01 -8.57
C GLY A 508 -32.58 27.49 -8.79
N PHE A 509 -32.87 28.77 -8.55
CA PHE A 509 -34.20 29.35 -8.74
C PHE A 509 -34.22 30.39 -9.86
N THR A 510 -35.39 30.53 -10.47
CA THR A 510 -35.76 31.69 -11.31
C THR A 510 -36.95 32.40 -10.68
N LEU A 511 -37.29 33.61 -11.14
CA LEU A 511 -38.51 34.30 -10.69
C LEU A 511 -39.75 33.46 -10.96
N GLN A 512 -39.78 32.76 -12.09
CA GLN A 512 -40.86 31.88 -12.51
C GLN A 512 -40.95 30.66 -11.58
N THR A 513 -39.82 30.03 -11.25
CA THR A 513 -39.79 28.90 -10.31
C THR A 513 -40.25 29.34 -8.91
N CYS A 514 -39.80 30.52 -8.44
CA CYS A 514 -40.22 31.06 -7.15
C CYS A 514 -41.72 31.41 -7.10
N ALA A 515 -42.32 31.81 -8.21
CA ALA A 515 -43.73 32.17 -8.27
C ALA A 515 -44.68 30.98 -8.17
N VAL A 516 -44.18 29.75 -8.40
CA VAL A 516 -45.00 28.53 -8.44
C VAL A 516 -44.65 27.54 -7.31
N ILE A 517 -43.45 27.62 -6.74
CA ILE A 517 -43.05 26.74 -5.64
C ILE A 517 -43.81 27.05 -4.35
N ASP A 518 -44.16 25.99 -3.60
CA ASP A 518 -44.65 26.12 -2.22
C ASP A 518 -43.48 26.48 -1.29
N PRO A 519 -43.49 27.64 -0.60
CA PRO A 519 -42.43 28.03 0.30
C PRO A 519 -42.14 27.01 1.42
N GLU A 520 -43.09 26.16 1.79
CA GLU A 520 -42.85 25.10 2.78
C GLU A 520 -41.91 23.99 2.25
N GLN A 521 -41.86 23.77 0.94
CA GLN A 521 -40.92 22.81 0.34
C GLN A 521 -39.46 23.27 0.42
N LEU A 522 -39.23 24.58 0.57
CA LEU A 522 -37.88 25.12 0.75
C LEU A 522 -37.24 24.70 2.08
N LYS A 523 -38.05 24.38 3.10
CA LYS A 523 -37.53 23.92 4.40
C LYS A 523 -36.85 22.54 4.32
N GLN A 524 -37.21 21.73 3.33
CA GLN A 524 -36.72 20.36 3.14
C GLN A 524 -35.43 20.29 2.29
N ARG A 525 -34.97 21.42 1.74
CA ARG A 525 -33.74 21.51 0.95
C ARG A 525 -32.52 21.60 1.87
N PHE A 526 -31.67 20.58 1.88
CA PHE A 526 -30.45 20.53 2.69
C PHE A 526 -29.29 21.33 2.11
N ASP A 527 -29.36 21.68 0.83
CA ASP A 527 -28.36 22.44 0.07
C ASP A 527 -28.47 23.97 0.25
N LEU A 528 -29.47 24.45 1.00
CA LEU A 528 -29.68 25.87 1.28
C LEU A 528 -29.37 26.19 2.75
N SER A 529 -28.71 27.32 3.01
CA SER A 529 -28.53 27.79 4.39
C SER A 529 -29.86 28.24 5.01
N GLU A 530 -29.95 28.27 6.34
CA GLU A 530 -31.18 28.73 7.03
C GLU A 530 -31.56 30.18 6.66
N GLN A 531 -30.56 31.03 6.41
CA GLN A 531 -30.79 32.40 5.93
C GLN A 531 -31.34 32.42 4.49
N ASP A 532 -30.82 31.55 3.63
CA ASP A 532 -31.30 31.43 2.24
C ASP A 532 -32.72 30.91 2.18
N LYS A 533 -33.06 29.92 3.02
CA LYS A 533 -34.43 29.40 3.14
C LYS A 533 -35.39 30.50 3.56
N PHE A 534 -35.00 31.31 4.55
CA PHE A 534 -35.80 32.44 5.01
C PHE A 534 -36.00 33.50 3.92
N ASP A 535 -34.94 33.92 3.24
CA ASP A 535 -35.00 34.95 2.21
C ASP A 535 -35.72 34.47 0.93
N LEU A 536 -35.51 33.21 0.51
CA LEU A 536 -36.23 32.59 -0.59
C LEU A 536 -37.72 32.41 -0.25
N SER A 537 -38.06 32.03 0.99
CA SER A 537 -39.46 31.89 1.38
C SER A 537 -40.23 33.21 1.27
N LYS A 538 -39.59 34.35 1.60
CA LYS A 538 -40.21 35.68 1.49
C LYS A 538 -40.46 36.10 0.04
N ILE A 539 -39.43 35.99 -0.81
CA ILE A 539 -39.54 36.42 -2.21
C ILE A 539 -40.47 35.50 -3.01
N CYS A 540 -40.37 34.18 -2.82
CA CYS A 540 -41.25 33.21 -3.47
C CYS A 540 -42.71 33.36 -2.98
N ALA A 541 -42.96 33.55 -1.68
CA ALA A 541 -44.32 33.78 -1.15
C ALA A 541 -44.95 35.06 -1.71
N TYR A 542 -44.18 36.15 -1.81
CA TYR A 542 -44.65 37.40 -2.42
C TYR A 542 -44.98 37.20 -3.90
N LEU A 543 -44.11 36.54 -4.66
CA LEU A 543 -44.31 36.27 -6.08
C LEU A 543 -45.52 35.35 -6.33
N ASN A 544 -45.71 34.33 -5.51
CA ASN A 544 -46.85 33.43 -5.58
C ASN A 544 -48.16 34.18 -5.32
N GLU A 545 -48.20 35.06 -4.29
CA GLU A 545 -49.38 35.87 -4.02
C GLU A 545 -49.67 36.88 -5.13
N GLN A 546 -48.65 37.51 -5.73
CA GLN A 546 -48.82 38.42 -6.86
C GLN A 546 -49.31 37.68 -8.11
N LEU A 547 -48.80 36.49 -8.38
CA LEU A 547 -49.28 35.65 -9.48
C LEU A 547 -50.74 35.23 -9.25
N ARG A 548 -51.11 34.88 -8.01
CA ARG A 548 -52.47 34.49 -7.63
C ARG A 548 -53.47 35.63 -7.72
N GLN A 549 -53.08 36.84 -7.30
CA GLN A 549 -53.97 38.01 -7.30
C GLN A 549 -54.07 38.68 -8.68
N ASN A 550 -52.95 38.79 -9.40
CA ASN A 550 -52.83 39.63 -10.60
C ASN A 550 -52.60 38.85 -11.89
N GLY A 551 -52.43 37.52 -11.83
CA GLY A 551 -52.21 36.66 -13.00
C GLY A 551 -50.87 36.85 -13.71
N LYS A 552 -49.96 37.67 -13.15
CA LYS A 552 -48.63 37.93 -13.70
C LYS A 552 -47.61 38.22 -12.59
N ILE A 553 -46.34 37.97 -12.90
CA ILE A 553 -45.21 38.36 -12.04
C ILE A 553 -45.08 39.89 -12.05
N PRO A 554 -44.91 40.56 -10.91
CA PRO A 554 -44.81 42.02 -10.84
C PRO A 554 -43.50 42.50 -11.47
N ASP A 555 -43.55 43.66 -12.14
CA ASP A 555 -42.36 44.26 -12.77
C ASP A 555 -41.36 44.84 -11.75
N ALA A 556 -41.79 44.99 -10.48
CA ALA A 556 -40.96 45.48 -9.39
C ALA A 556 -41.26 44.79 -8.04
N LEU A 557 -40.22 44.59 -7.24
CA LEU A 557 -40.20 43.91 -5.95
C LEU A 557 -39.98 44.92 -4.82
N PRO A 558 -40.80 44.89 -3.75
CA PRO A 558 -40.59 45.75 -2.59
C PRO A 558 -39.27 45.44 -1.88
N LYS A 559 -38.57 46.45 -1.37
CA LYS A 559 -37.34 46.29 -0.57
C LYS A 559 -37.48 45.29 0.58
N ALA A 560 -38.67 45.20 1.19
CA ALA A 560 -38.96 44.32 2.32
C ALA A 560 -38.93 42.81 2.00
N VAL A 561 -39.06 42.43 0.71
CA VAL A 561 -39.06 41.01 0.28
C VAL A 561 -37.74 40.59 -0.32
N LEU A 562 -36.75 41.49 -0.40
CA LEU A 562 -35.46 41.21 -0.99
C LEU A 562 -34.46 40.72 0.07
N PRO A 563 -33.58 39.77 -0.29
CA PRO A 563 -32.48 39.34 0.57
C PRO A 563 -31.52 40.49 0.89
N ASN A 564 -30.94 40.47 2.10
CA ASN A 564 -29.97 41.50 2.53
C ASN A 564 -28.77 41.61 1.57
N GLU A 565 -28.33 40.50 0.98
CA GLU A 565 -27.26 40.44 -0.01
C GLU A 565 -27.59 41.26 -1.27
N VAL A 566 -28.84 41.18 -1.74
CA VAL A 566 -29.33 41.97 -2.89
C VAL A 566 -29.46 43.44 -2.50
N LEU A 567 -29.95 43.72 -1.29
CA LEU A 567 -30.12 45.10 -0.81
C LEU A 567 -28.78 45.83 -0.69
N ALA A 568 -27.72 45.17 -0.22
CA ALA A 568 -26.39 45.75 -0.14
C ALA A 568 -25.84 46.14 -1.53
N LEU A 569 -26.11 45.33 -2.56
CA LEU A 569 -25.69 45.59 -3.94
C LEU A 569 -26.50 46.71 -4.61
N VAL A 570 -27.80 46.78 -4.32
CA VAL A 570 -28.69 47.81 -4.87
C VAL A 570 -28.45 49.17 -4.19
N ASP A 571 -28.28 49.20 -2.87
CA ASP A 571 -27.96 50.43 -2.13
C ASP A 571 -26.53 50.93 -2.42
N GLY A 572 -25.57 50.02 -2.62
CA GLY A 572 -24.18 50.36 -2.98
C GLY A 572 -24.05 51.05 -4.34
N LYS A 573 -24.89 50.67 -5.31
CA LYS A 573 -24.96 51.35 -6.63
C LYS A 573 -25.59 52.74 -6.56
N ALA A 574 -26.56 52.96 -5.66
CA ALA A 574 -27.15 54.28 -5.43
C ALA A 574 -26.12 55.28 -4.85
N SER A 575 -25.18 54.80 -4.01
CA SER A 575 -24.07 55.60 -3.48
C SER A 575 -23.02 55.97 -4.52
N GLN A 576 -22.75 55.09 -5.50
CA GLN A 576 -21.74 55.34 -6.56
C GLN A 576 -22.24 56.29 -7.66
N SER A 577 -23.56 56.31 -7.91
CA SER A 577 -24.21 57.25 -8.83
C SER A 577 -24.20 58.69 -8.29
N ALA A 578 -24.29 58.88 -6.97
CA ALA A 578 -24.25 60.21 -6.35
C ALA A 578 -22.84 60.86 -6.37
N THR A 579 -21.77 60.07 -6.40
CA THR A 579 -20.38 60.59 -6.43
C THR A 579 -19.86 60.95 -7.82
N ASN A 580 -20.48 60.44 -8.90
CA ASN A 580 -20.06 60.73 -10.29
C ASN A 580 -20.79 61.92 -10.95
N SER A 581 -21.57 62.72 -10.19
CA SER A 581 -22.22 63.95 -10.69
C SER A 581 -21.67 65.26 -10.08
N LEU A 582 -20.52 65.19 -9.39
CA LEU A 582 -19.81 66.36 -8.85
C LEU A 582 -18.32 66.41 -9.24
N GLY A 583 -17.91 65.68 -10.27
CA GLY A 583 -16.54 65.73 -10.79
C GLY A 583 -16.50 65.37 -12.28
N GLU A 584 -16.29 66.42 -13.08
CA GLU A 584 -16.12 66.50 -14.55
C GLU A 584 -17.38 66.45 -15.43
#